data_AF-A0A369TXV0-F1
#
_entry.id   AF-A0A369TXV0-F1
#
_cell.length_a   1.000
_cell.length_b   1.000
_cell.length_c   1.000
_cell.angle_alpha   90.00
_cell.angle_beta   90.00
_cell.angle_gamma   90.00
#
_symmetry.space_group_name_H-M   'P 1'
#
loop_
_entity.id
_entity.type
_entity.pdbx_description
1 polymer ?
#
loop_
_entity_poly.entity_id
_entity_poly.type
_entity_poly.pdbx_seq_one_letter_code
_entity_poly.pdbx_strand_id
1 'polypeptide(L)'
;MEGRKVAIESPDQYEAAIEHLLQMLFLATERPGLLMTTDLREHLALAAQKRDRHGDFGAARLLIEWADRIDAAAERTDPAPE
;
A
#
# COMPACT_ATOMS: atom_id res chain seq x y z
N MET A 1 -3.79 -5.35 31.96
CA MET A 1 -4.70 -5.50 30.80
C MET A 1 -4.67 -4.19 30.04
N GLU A 2 -3.79 -4.12 29.06
CA GLU A 2 -3.59 -2.93 28.24
C GLU A 2 -4.81 -2.80 27.33
N GLY A 3 -5.58 -1.73 27.53
CA GLY A 3 -6.75 -1.46 26.72
C GLY A 3 -6.31 -1.31 25.28
N ARG A 4 -6.61 -2.32 24.44
CA ARG A 4 -6.47 -2.22 22.99
C ARG A 4 -7.28 -1.00 22.57
N LYS A 5 -6.60 0.11 22.30
CA LYS A 5 -7.19 1.33 21.77
C LYS A 5 -7.91 0.88 20.49
N VAL A 6 -9.23 0.86 20.52
CA VAL A 6 -10.02 0.53 19.34
C VAL A 6 -9.73 1.67 18.37
N ALA A 7 -8.84 1.43 17.41
CA ALA A 7 -8.56 2.34 16.33
C ALA A 7 -9.88 2.50 15.56
N ILE A 8 -10.53 3.65 15.73
CA ILE A 8 -11.74 3.97 14.99
C ILE A 8 -11.28 4.30 13.58
N GLU A 9 -11.40 3.32 12.69
CA GLU A 9 -11.18 3.52 11.26
C GLU A 9 -12.34 4.35 10.70
N SER A 10 -12.04 5.45 10.01
CA SER A 10 -13.05 6.31 9.38
C SER A 10 -13.05 6.16 7.86
N PRO A 11 -14.18 6.45 7.18
CA PRO A 11 -14.24 6.49 5.71
C PRO A 11 -13.13 7.34 5.08
N ASP A 12 -12.81 8.49 5.67
CA ASP A 12 -11.77 9.41 5.17
C ASP A 12 -10.38 8.76 5.12
N GLN A 13 -10.08 7.84 6.05
CA GLN A 13 -8.83 7.08 6.02
C GLN A 13 -8.78 6.12 4.82
N TYR A 14 -9.91 5.50 4.48
CA TYR A 14 -10.00 4.65 3.30
C TYR A 14 -9.88 5.47 2.01
N GLU A 15 -10.52 6.65 1.97
CA GLU A 15 -10.41 7.58 0.85
C GLU A 15 -8.94 7.97 0.61
N ALA A 16 -8.22 8.38 1.66
CA ALA A 16 -6.79 8.68 1.56
C ALA A 16 -5.97 7.49 1.01
N ALA A 17 -6.29 6.26 1.42
CA ALA A 17 -5.64 5.07 0.89
C ALA A 17 -5.94 4.80 -0.58
N ILE A 18 -7.19 4.96 -0.99
CA ILE A 18 -7.59 4.83 -2.39
C ILE A 18 -6.93 5.90 -3.25
N GLU A 19 -6.89 7.16 -2.80
CA GLU A 19 -6.21 8.25 -3.52
C GLU A 19 -4.73 7.95 -3.75
N HIS A 20 -4.03 7.43 -2.74
CA HIS A 20 -2.62 7.07 -2.86
C HIS A 20 -2.42 5.94 -3.89
N LEU A 21 -3.27 4.91 -3.86
CA LEU A 21 -3.22 3.81 -4.81
C LEU A 21 -3.50 4.29 -6.24
N LEU A 22 -4.48 5.18 -6.42
CA LEU A 22 -4.79 5.77 -7.72
C LEU A 22 -3.63 6.59 -8.28
N GLN A 23 -2.97 7.41 -7.45
CA GLN A 23 -1.79 8.18 -7.86
C GLN A 23 -0.66 7.27 -8.37
N MET A 24 -0.42 6.14 -7.70
CA MET A 24 0.58 5.17 -8.16
C MET A 24 0.17 4.51 -9.48
N LEU A 25 -1.11 4.19 -9.64
CA LEU A 25 -1.63 3.64 -10.89
C LEU A 25 -1.48 4.64 -12.04
N PHE A 26 -1.83 5.92 -11.82
CA PHE A 26 -1.63 6.98 -12.82
C PHE A 26 -0.15 7.13 -13.19
N LEU A 27 0.75 7.12 -12.21
CA LEU A 27 2.18 7.21 -12.48
C LEU A 27 2.68 6.03 -13.33
N ALA A 28 2.21 4.82 -13.03
CA ALA A 28 2.56 3.62 -13.78
C ALA A 28 2.02 3.64 -15.22
N THR A 29 0.83 4.20 -15.45
CA THR A 29 0.24 4.28 -16.80
C THR A 29 0.82 5.42 -17.64
N GLU A 30 1.11 6.57 -17.03
CA GLU A 30 1.72 7.70 -17.73
C GLU A 30 3.20 7.48 -18.06
N ARG A 31 3.91 6.72 -17.22
CA ARG A 31 5.34 6.46 -17.35
C ARG A 31 5.64 4.97 -17.18
N PRO A 32 5.35 4.13 -18.19
CA PRO A 32 5.65 2.71 -18.15
C PRO A 32 7.15 2.48 -17.85
N GLY A 33 7.44 1.56 -16.92
CA GLY A 33 8.81 1.24 -16.49
C GLY A 33 9.42 2.19 -15.45
N LEU A 34 8.71 3.23 -15.02
CA LEU A 34 9.18 4.11 -13.94
C LEU A 34 9.06 3.47 -12.56
N LEU A 35 8.05 2.63 -12.36
CA LEU A 35 7.80 1.94 -11.09
C LEU A 35 8.01 0.45 -11.31
N MET A 36 9.07 -0.11 -10.73
CA MET A 36 9.19 -1.56 -10.61
C MET A 36 8.25 -2.04 -9.51
N THR A 37 7.81 -3.29 -9.60
CA THR A 37 6.88 -3.88 -8.63
C THR A 37 7.44 -3.86 -7.21
N THR A 38 8.76 -4.06 -7.06
CA THR A 38 9.49 -3.94 -5.79
C THR A 38 9.45 -2.51 -5.24
N ASP A 39 9.66 -1.50 -6.08
CA ASP A 39 9.59 -0.08 -5.68
C ASP A 39 8.20 0.28 -5.20
N LEU A 40 7.17 -0.24 -5.87
CA LEU A 40 5.77 -0.01 -5.51
C LEU A 40 5.44 -0.62 -4.14
N ARG A 41 5.92 -1.84 -3.86
CA ARG A 41 5.77 -2.48 -2.55
C ARG A 41 6.38 -1.62 -1.44
N GLU A 42 7.65 -1.24 -1.60
CA GLU A 42 8.36 -0.44 -0.61
C GLU A 42 7.70 0.91 -0.38
N HIS A 43 7.24 1.55 -1.47
CA HIS A 43 6.54 2.82 -1.40
C HIS A 43 5.24 2.72 -0.59
N LEU A 44 4.43 1.69 -0.82
CA LEU A 44 3.18 1.47 -0.09
C LEU A 44 3.43 1.15 1.38
N ALA A 45 4.44 0.35 1.70
CA ALA A 45 4.82 0.05 3.08
C ALA A 45 5.29 1.32 3.82
N LEU A 46 6.07 2.18 3.16
CA LEU A 46 6.50 3.46 3.73
C LEU A 46 5.33 4.42 3.93
N ALA A 47 4.39 4.49 2.97
CA ALA A 47 3.17 5.28 3.09
C ALA A 47 2.29 4.79 4.24
N ALA A 48 2.15 3.47 4.42
CA ALA A 48 1.43 2.86 5.53
C ALA A 48 2.03 3.29 6.88
N GLN A 49 3.35 3.18 7.03
CA GLN A 49 4.05 3.59 8.26
C GLN A 49 3.91 5.09 8.54
N LYS A 50 3.88 5.93 7.51
CA LYS A 50 3.61 7.37 7.69
C LYS A 50 2.20 7.59 8.22
N ARG A 51 1.20 6.92 7.65
CA ARG A 51 -0.21 7.06 8.06
C ARG A 51 -0.48 6.55 9.47
N ASP A 52 0.09 5.40 9.82
CA ASP A 52 -0.01 4.84 11.17
C ASP A 52 0.49 5.84 12.24
N ARG A 53 1.63 6.51 11.98
CA ARG A 53 2.17 7.56 12.85
C ARG A 53 1.27 8.79 13.02
N HIS A 54 0.37 9.05 12.07
CA HIS A 54 -0.59 10.16 12.13
C HIS A 54 -1.97 9.72 12.68
N GLY A 55 -2.14 8.44 13.04
CA GLY A 55 -3.41 7.91 13.53
C GLY A 55 -4.37 7.47 12.42
N ASP A 56 -3.91 7.45 11.17
CA ASP A 56 -4.69 7.01 10.00
C ASP A 56 -4.64 5.49 9.84
N PHE A 57 -5.11 4.77 10.86
CA PHE A 57 -4.94 3.33 10.99
C PHE A 57 -5.60 2.52 9.87
N GLY A 58 -6.82 2.88 9.45
CA GLY A 58 -7.51 2.21 8.35
C GLY A 58 -6.77 2.38 7.02
N ALA A 59 -6.19 3.56 6.81
CA ALA A 59 -5.40 3.85 5.63
C ALA A 59 -4.08 3.06 5.63
N ALA A 60 -3.42 3.01 6.79
CA ALA A 60 -2.18 2.24 6.97
C ALA A 60 -2.42 0.74 6.72
N ARG A 61 -3.49 0.19 7.29
CA ARG A 61 -3.89 -1.21 7.08
C ARG A 61 -4.17 -1.51 5.61
N LEU A 62 -4.93 -0.65 4.93
CA LEU A 62 -5.24 -0.88 3.51
C LEU A 62 -3.96 -0.86 2.65
N LEU A 63 -3.06 0.09 2.89
CA LEU A 63 -1.82 0.20 2.13
C LEU A 63 -0.88 -0.99 2.34
N ILE A 64 -0.76 -1.50 3.57
CA ILE A 64 0.10 -2.67 3.83
C ILE A 64 -0.50 -3.94 3.20
N GLU A 65 -1.83 -4.12 3.26
CA GLU A 65 -2.50 -5.24 2.58
C GLU A 65 -2.28 -5.21 1.07
N TRP A 66 -2.25 -4.02 0.46
CA TRP A 66 -1.93 -3.88 -0.95
C TRP A 66 -0.46 -4.13 -1.27
N ALA A 67 0.46 -3.69 -0.42
CA ALA A 67 1.89 -4.00 -0.57
C ALA A 67 2.11 -5.53 -0.61
N ASP A 68 1.45 -6.27 0.28
CA ASP A 68 1.54 -7.74 0.32
C ASP A 68 0.93 -8.39 -0.94
N ARG A 69 -0.19 -7.87 -1.44
CA ARG A 69 -0.81 -8.38 -2.67
C ARG A 69 0.05 -8.15 -3.91
N ILE A 70 0.73 -7.02 -3.98
CA ILE A 70 1.65 -6.67 -5.06
C ILE A 70 2.86 -7.60 -5.05
N ASP A 71 3.40 -7.89 -3.85
CA ASP A 71 4.49 -8.84 -3.67
C ASP A 71 4.10 -10.24 -4.16
N ALA A 72 2.95 -10.74 -3.68
CA ALA A 72 2.42 -12.02 -4.10
C ALA A 72 2.09 -12.08 -5.61
N ALA A 73 1.76 -10.93 -6.23
CA ALA A 73 1.53 -10.86 -7.67
C ALA A 73 2.84 -10.92 -8.46
N ALA A 74 3.90 -10.26 -8.00
CA ALA A 74 5.22 -10.30 -8.60
C ALA A 74 5.75 -11.75 -8.68
N GLU A 75 5.65 -12.49 -7.57
CA GLU A 75 6.05 -13.90 -7.50
C GLU A 75 5.33 -14.80 -8.52
N ARG A 76 4.08 -14.47 -8.88
CA ARG A 76 3.31 -15.22 -9.89
C ARG A 76 3.69 -14.87 -11.33
N THR A 77 4.32 -13.73 -11.55
CA THR A 77 4.64 -13.22 -12.90
C THR A 77 6.10 -13.39 -13.29
N ASP A 78 6.97 -13.81 -12.37
CA ASP A 78 8.35 -14.19 -12.66
C ASP A 78 8.43 -15.70 -12.99
N PRO A 79 8.58 -16.10 -14.27
CA PRO A 79 8.77 -17.50 -14.61
C PRO A 79 10.12 -17.97 -14.07
N ALA A 80 10.15 -19.13 -13.41
CA ALA A 80 11.39 -19.77 -12.97
C ALA A 80 12.42 -19.82 -14.12
N PRO A 81 13.72 -19.57 -13.84
CA PRO A 81 14.74 -19.68 -14.88
C PRO A 81 14.79 -21.12 -15.39
N GLU A 82 14.62 -21.29 -16.71
CA GLU A 82 14.86 -22.55 -17.43
C GLU A 82 16.34 -22.97 -17.36
#